data_AF-A0A3Q0DQ63-F1
#
_entry.id   AF-A0A3Q0DQ63-F1
#
_cell.length_a   1.000
_cell.length_b   1.000
_cell.length_c   1.000
_cell.angle_alpha   90.00
_cell.angle_beta   90.00
_cell.angle_gamma   90.00
#
_symmetry.space_group_name_H-M   'P 1'
#
loop_
_entity.id
_entity.type
_entity.pdbx_description
1 polymer ?
#
loop_
_entity_poly.entity_id
_entity_poly.type
_entity_poly.pdbx_seq_one_letter_code
_entity_poly.pdbx_strand_id
1 'polypeptide(L)'
;NRLPLQKPQLVTGGESFSRFLQDHCPVVTETYYPTVWCWESRGQTLLRPFITSKPPVQYRNELIKTADGGQISLDWFDNDNSTCYMDASTRPTILLLPGLTGTSKESYILHMIHLSEELGYRCVVFNNRGVAGENLLVSKFK
;
A
#
# COMPACT_ATOMS: atom_id res chain seq x y z
N ASN A 1 -38.29 -0.15 0.11
CA ASN A 1 -38.18 0.89 -0.95
C ASN A 1 -36.99 0.59 -1.84
N ARG A 2 -37.18 -0.16 -2.92
CA ARG A 2 -36.12 -0.42 -3.91
C ARG A 2 -36.08 0.77 -4.86
N LEU A 3 -34.97 1.51 -4.89
CA LEU A 3 -34.70 2.41 -6.01
C LEU A 3 -34.50 1.54 -7.26
N PRO A 4 -35.13 1.85 -8.40
CA PRO A 4 -34.88 1.12 -9.63
C PRO A 4 -33.41 1.27 -10.01
N LEU A 5 -32.82 0.19 -10.55
CA LEU A 5 -31.48 0.22 -11.14
C LEU A 5 -31.47 1.27 -12.27
N GLN A 6 -30.82 2.40 -12.04
CA GLN A 6 -30.72 3.48 -13.02
C GLN A 6 -29.33 3.46 -13.68
N LYS A 7 -29.29 3.82 -14.96
CA LYS A 7 -28.02 4.07 -15.64
C LYS A 7 -27.32 5.27 -14.98
N PRO A 8 -26.00 5.23 -14.78
CA PRO A 8 -25.26 6.37 -14.25
C PRO A 8 -25.42 7.57 -15.19
N GLN A 9 -25.70 8.75 -14.63
CA GLN A 9 -25.73 9.98 -15.39
C GLN A 9 -24.29 10.45 -15.63
N LEU A 10 -23.86 10.47 -16.89
CA LEU A 10 -22.54 10.98 -17.28
C LEU A 10 -22.59 12.52 -17.37
N VAL A 11 -21.95 13.20 -16.41
CA VAL A 11 -21.78 14.67 -16.43
C VAL A 11 -20.33 14.98 -16.79
N THR A 12 -20.11 15.65 -17.91
CA THR A 12 -18.77 16.01 -18.40
C THR A 12 -18.72 17.49 -18.80
N GLY A 13 -17.52 18.08 -18.76
CA GLY A 13 -17.30 19.48 -19.13
C GLY A 13 -17.28 19.75 -20.64
N GLY A 14 -17.48 18.74 -21.50
CA GLY A 14 -17.46 18.91 -22.97
C GLY A 14 -17.88 17.65 -23.74
N GLU A 15 -18.51 17.84 -24.90
CA GLU A 15 -19.06 16.76 -25.71
C GLU A 15 -18.02 15.77 -26.24
N SER A 16 -16.82 16.23 -26.57
CA SER A 16 -15.74 15.38 -27.09
C SER A 16 -15.29 14.34 -26.06
N PHE A 17 -15.15 14.75 -24.80
CA PHE A 17 -14.79 13.86 -23.71
C PHE A 17 -15.93 12.90 -23.35
N SER A 18 -17.18 13.37 -23.41
CA SER A 18 -18.36 12.52 -23.24
C SER A 18 -18.40 11.38 -24.26
N ARG A 19 -18.20 11.68 -25.55
CA ARG A 19 -18.15 10.66 -26.62
C ARG A 19 -16.98 9.71 -26.43
N PHE A 20 -15.79 10.23 -26.12
CA PHE A 20 -14.62 9.39 -25.84
C PHE A 20 -14.90 8.34 -24.75
N LEU A 21 -15.50 8.76 -23.64
CA LEU A 21 -15.86 7.85 -22.55
C LEU A 21 -16.93 6.84 -22.96
N GLN A 22 -17.95 7.26 -23.71
CA GLN A 22 -18.98 6.35 -24.21
C GLN A 22 -18.42 5.29 -25.17
N ASP A 23 -17.48 5.68 -26.03
CA ASP A 23 -16.90 4.80 -27.04
C ASP A 23 -15.86 3.84 -26.45
N HIS A 24 -15.12 4.24 -25.40
CA HIS A 24 -13.96 3.51 -24.89
C HIS A 24 -14.17 2.93 -23.48
N CYS A 25 -15.22 3.32 -22.76
CA CYS A 25 -15.47 2.88 -21.39
C CYS A 25 -16.90 2.32 -21.25
N PRO A 26 -17.16 1.05 -21.60
CA PRO A 26 -18.49 0.43 -21.55
C PRO A 26 -19.20 0.62 -20.20
N VAL A 27 -18.42 0.61 -19.11
CA VAL A 27 -18.87 0.84 -17.72
C VAL A 27 -19.68 2.12 -17.50
N VAL A 28 -19.51 3.17 -18.33
CA VAL A 28 -20.29 4.41 -18.21
C VAL A 28 -21.70 4.31 -18.80
N THR A 29 -21.99 3.26 -19.56
CA THR A 29 -23.30 3.01 -20.18
C THR A 29 -24.07 1.83 -19.58
N GLU A 30 -23.37 1.01 -18.79
CA GLU A 30 -23.91 -0.18 -18.15
C GLU A 30 -24.66 0.14 -16.86
N THR A 31 -25.63 -0.71 -16.54
CA THR A 31 -26.33 -0.66 -15.26
C THR A 31 -25.41 -1.21 -14.18
N TYR A 32 -25.05 -0.38 -13.19
CA TYR A 32 -24.23 -0.83 -12.07
C TYR A 32 -25.02 -1.78 -11.17
N TYR A 33 -24.53 -3.01 -11.02
CA TYR A 33 -25.00 -3.95 -10.02
C TYR A 33 -24.00 -3.96 -8.87
N PRO A 34 -24.38 -3.50 -7.65
CA PRO A 34 -23.50 -3.68 -6.51
C PRO A 34 -23.25 -5.18 -6.33
N THR A 35 -21.99 -5.56 -6.12
CA THR A 35 -21.63 -6.93 -5.80
C THR A 35 -22.51 -7.42 -4.64
N VAL A 36 -23.15 -8.58 -4.75
CA VAL A 36 -24.21 -9.07 -3.84
C VAL A 36 -23.82 -9.07 -2.35
N TRP A 37 -22.54 -9.19 -2.02
CA TRP A 37 -21.99 -9.11 -0.67
C TRP A 37 -21.80 -7.68 -0.10
N CYS A 38 -22.03 -6.64 -0.91
CA CYS A 38 -21.85 -5.23 -0.57
C CYS A 38 -23.19 -4.54 -0.24
N TRP A 39 -24.21 -5.34 0.11
CA TRP A 39 -25.55 -4.87 0.45
C TRP A 39 -25.59 -4.04 1.74
N GLU A 40 -24.64 -4.28 2.64
CA GLU A 40 -24.38 -3.46 3.83
C GLU A 40 -22.94 -2.93 3.74
N SER A 41 -22.80 -1.65 3.36
CA SER A 41 -21.50 -0.96 3.22
C SER A 41 -20.58 -1.10 4.45
N ARG A 42 -21.15 -1.41 5.62
CA ARG A 42 -20.42 -1.61 6.88
C ARG A 42 -19.71 -2.97 6.94
N GLY A 43 -20.26 -4.01 6.32
CA GLY A 43 -19.69 -5.36 6.35
C GLY A 43 -18.36 -5.48 5.61
N GLN A 44 -18.23 -4.78 4.47
CA GLN A 44 -16.99 -4.73 3.69
C GLN A 44 -15.81 -4.19 4.49
N THR A 45 -16.03 -3.16 5.31
CA THR A 45 -15.00 -2.56 6.17
C THR A 45 -14.57 -3.52 7.29
N LEU A 46 -15.53 -4.27 7.85
CA LEU A 46 -15.27 -5.22 8.93
C LEU A 46 -14.60 -6.51 8.44
N LEU A 47 -14.77 -6.91 7.19
CA LEU A 47 -14.15 -8.12 6.63
C LEU A 47 -12.68 -7.94 6.25
N ARG A 48 -12.26 -6.70 5.92
CA ARG A 48 -10.90 -6.42 5.46
C ARG A 48 -9.79 -6.87 6.43
N PRO A 49 -9.90 -6.65 7.76
CA PRO A 49 -8.90 -7.14 8.72
C PRO A 49 -8.85 -8.67 8.85
N PHE A 50 -9.97 -9.37 8.61
CA PHE A 50 -10.05 -10.83 8.73
C PHE A 50 -9.59 -11.58 7.47
N ILE A 51 -9.55 -10.90 6.32
CA ILE A 51 -9.13 -11.49 5.03
C ILE A 51 -7.65 -11.22 4.73
N THR A 52 -7.05 -10.18 5.32
CA THR A 52 -5.63 -9.89 5.09
C THR A 52 -4.74 -10.82 5.90
N SER A 53 -4.28 -11.90 5.27
CA SER A 53 -3.11 -12.64 5.73
C SER A 53 -1.94 -11.67 5.92
N LYS A 54 -1.13 -11.89 6.95
CA LYS A 54 0.11 -11.15 7.19
C LYS A 54 1.23 -12.17 7.14
N PRO A 55 1.93 -12.32 5.99
CA PRO A 55 3.05 -13.22 5.93
C PRO A 55 4.12 -12.77 6.95
N PRO A 56 4.72 -13.71 7.68
CA PRO A 56 5.78 -13.36 8.62
C PRO A 56 7.01 -12.88 7.83
N VAL A 57 7.49 -11.67 8.16
CA VAL A 57 8.71 -11.10 7.59
C VAL A 57 9.66 -10.76 8.72
N GLN A 58 10.91 -11.18 8.60
CA GLN A 58 11.97 -10.80 9.53
C GLN A 58 12.74 -9.62 8.94
N TYR A 59 12.84 -8.54 9.71
CA TYR A 59 13.54 -7.33 9.30
C TYR A 59 14.80 -7.10 10.13
N ARG A 60 15.80 -6.52 9.49
CA ARG A 60 16.92 -5.86 10.15
C ARG A 60 16.63 -4.36 10.20
N ASN A 61 16.49 -3.81 11.40
CA ASN A 61 16.22 -2.39 11.56
C ASN A 61 17.53 -1.57 11.53
N GLU A 62 17.50 -0.42 10.87
CA GLU A 62 18.57 0.57 10.84
C GLU A 62 18.02 1.96 11.16
N LEU A 63 18.62 2.60 12.17
CA LEU A 63 18.26 3.94 12.61
C LEU A 63 19.24 4.99 12.06
N ILE A 64 18.71 5.91 11.26
CA ILE A 64 19.45 7.05 10.72
C ILE A 64 19.12 8.29 11.54
N LYS A 65 20.13 8.83 12.21
CA LYS A 65 20.03 10.12 12.89
C LYS A 65 20.16 11.26 11.89
N THR A 66 19.23 12.20 11.92
CA THR A 66 19.24 13.37 11.04
C THR A 66 19.84 14.58 11.76
N ALA A 67 20.36 15.54 10.99
CA ALA A 67 21.07 16.72 11.51
C ALA A 67 20.21 17.63 12.41
N ASP A 68 18.88 17.55 12.28
CA ASP A 68 17.89 18.24 13.09
C ASP A 68 17.59 17.54 14.44
N GLY A 69 18.32 16.47 14.77
CA GLY A 69 18.11 15.68 15.99
C GLY A 69 16.97 14.66 15.89
N GLY A 70 16.30 14.58 14.73
CA GLY A 70 15.32 13.55 14.44
C GLY A 70 15.96 12.17 14.18
N GLN A 71 15.10 11.16 14.05
CA GLN A 71 15.49 9.79 13.69
C GLN A 71 14.58 9.30 12.56
N ILE A 72 15.17 8.57 11.63
CA ILE A 72 14.49 7.86 10.54
C ILE A 72 14.82 6.39 10.71
N SER A 73 13.83 5.52 10.49
CA SER A 73 13.96 4.10 10.68
C SER A 73 13.74 3.35 9.39
N LEU A 74 14.68 2.48 9.07
CA LEU A 74 14.66 1.65 7.87
C LEU A 74 14.57 0.18 8.28
N ASP A 75 13.53 -0.51 7.82
CA ASP A 75 13.40 -1.95 7.99
C ASP A 75 13.86 -2.65 6.72
N TRP A 76 14.99 -3.34 6.83
CA TRP A 76 15.61 -4.06 5.72
C TRP A 76 15.16 -5.52 5.68
N PHE A 77 14.77 -5.95 4.49
CA PHE A 77 14.66 -7.36 4.12
C PHE A 77 15.76 -7.68 3.10
N ASP A 78 16.85 -8.25 3.59
CA ASP A 78 18.10 -8.36 2.83
C ASP A 78 18.06 -9.42 1.70
N ASN A 79 17.20 -10.45 1.86
CA ASN A 79 17.05 -11.59 0.96
C ASN A 79 18.37 -12.31 0.63
N ASP A 80 19.17 -12.61 1.66
CA ASP A 80 20.51 -13.18 1.48
C ASP A 80 20.55 -14.58 0.89
N ASN A 81 19.44 -15.32 0.99
CA ASN A 81 19.30 -16.66 0.42
C ASN A 81 18.74 -16.64 -1.02
N SER A 82 18.70 -15.47 -1.68
CA SER A 82 18.23 -15.32 -3.06
C SER A 82 19.03 -16.18 -4.03
N THR A 83 18.33 -17.05 -4.77
CA THR A 83 18.91 -17.87 -5.84
C THR A 83 19.00 -17.12 -7.17
N CYS A 84 18.15 -16.11 -7.39
CA CYS A 84 18.18 -15.27 -8.59
C CYS A 84 19.37 -14.29 -8.57
N TYR A 85 19.73 -13.78 -7.39
CA TYR A 85 20.83 -12.83 -7.19
C TYR A 85 21.72 -13.30 -6.03
N MET A 86 22.63 -14.23 -6.33
CA MET A 86 23.54 -14.83 -5.36
C MET A 86 24.56 -13.80 -4.83
N ASP A 87 25.04 -12.89 -5.69
CA ASP A 87 25.92 -11.81 -5.26
C ASP A 87 25.11 -10.64 -4.68
N ALA A 88 25.28 -10.39 -3.39
CA ALA A 88 24.63 -9.31 -2.65
C ALA A 88 24.95 -7.91 -3.19
N SER A 89 26.06 -7.74 -3.94
CA SER A 89 26.46 -6.47 -4.54
C SER A 89 25.64 -6.10 -5.78
N THR A 90 25.11 -7.11 -6.48
CA THR A 90 24.32 -6.93 -7.72
C THR A 90 22.81 -7.05 -7.48
N ARG A 91 22.39 -7.48 -6.28
CA ARG A 91 20.99 -7.65 -5.91
C ARG A 91 20.23 -6.31 -5.95
N PRO A 92 19.17 -6.18 -6.77
CA PRO A 92 18.35 -4.97 -6.81
C PRO A 92 17.72 -4.67 -5.44
N THR A 93 17.61 -3.39 -5.11
CA THR A 93 16.98 -2.92 -3.87
C THR A 93 15.70 -2.13 -4.18
N ILE A 94 14.58 -2.54 -3.60
CA ILE A 94 13.29 -1.88 -3.69
C ILE A 94 13.06 -1.04 -2.43
N LEU A 95 12.84 0.27 -2.62
CA LEU A 95 12.45 1.18 -1.55
C LEU A 95 10.91 1.25 -1.47
N LEU A 96 10.36 0.82 -0.34
CA LEU A 96 8.93 0.89 -0.06
C LEU A 96 8.65 2.10 0.84
N LEU A 97 7.69 2.92 0.42
CA LEU A 97 7.26 4.12 1.12
C LEU A 97 5.79 3.97 1.56
N PRO A 98 5.55 3.54 2.81
CA PRO A 98 4.21 3.49 3.39
C PRO A 98 3.56 4.88 3.42
N GLY A 99 2.22 4.91 3.41
CA GLY A 99 1.46 6.14 3.60
C GLY A 99 1.69 6.80 4.97
N LEU A 100 1.07 7.96 5.21
CA LEU A 100 1.34 8.83 6.37
C LEU A 100 1.38 8.12 7.73
N THR A 101 0.48 7.15 7.97
CA THR A 101 0.39 6.38 9.21
C THR A 101 0.86 4.92 9.06
N GLY A 102 1.38 4.56 7.89
CA GLY A 102 1.80 3.20 7.58
C GLY A 102 3.17 2.85 8.16
N THR A 103 3.40 1.56 8.36
CA THR A 103 4.69 0.99 8.81
C THR A 103 5.03 -0.25 7.98
N SER A 104 6.21 -0.81 8.20
CA SER A 104 6.62 -2.13 7.69
C SER A 104 5.71 -3.30 8.07
N LYS A 105 4.78 -3.11 9.01
CA LYS A 105 3.84 -4.15 9.50
C LYS A 105 2.48 -4.15 8.79
N GLU A 106 2.30 -3.23 7.83
CA GLU A 106 1.07 -3.17 7.05
C GLU A 106 0.98 -4.35 6.07
N SER A 107 -0.21 -4.94 5.93
CA SER A 107 -0.40 -6.14 5.12
C SER A 107 0.06 -5.96 3.67
N TYR A 108 -0.19 -4.80 3.06
CA TYR A 108 0.27 -4.52 1.69
C TYR A 108 1.80 -4.47 1.58
N ILE A 109 2.50 -3.96 2.60
CA ILE A 109 3.98 -3.96 2.64
C ILE A 109 4.49 -5.40 2.75
N LEU A 110 3.92 -6.18 3.66
CA LEU A 110 4.30 -7.58 3.87
C LEU A 110 4.10 -8.43 2.60
N HIS A 111 3.00 -8.23 1.89
CA HIS A 111 2.77 -8.89 0.60
C HIS A 111 3.73 -8.42 -0.50
N MET A 112 4.05 -7.12 -0.58
CA MET A 112 5.04 -6.63 -1.55
C MET A 112 6.43 -7.20 -1.28
N ILE A 113 6.81 -7.38 -0.02
CA ILE A 113 8.09 -8.01 0.33
C ILE A 113 8.09 -9.47 -0.06
N HIS A 114 7.02 -10.21 0.20
CA HIS A 114 6.94 -11.61 -0.22
C HIS A 114 7.05 -11.78 -1.74
N LEU A 115 6.37 -10.94 -2.52
CA LEU A 115 6.52 -10.93 -3.98
C LEU A 115 7.94 -10.57 -4.42
N SER A 116 8.58 -9.64 -3.70
CA SER A 116 9.97 -9.24 -4.00
C SER A 116 10.98 -10.32 -3.61
N GLU A 117 10.71 -11.07 -2.54
CA GLU A 117 11.47 -12.24 -2.11
C GLU A 117 11.48 -13.32 -3.20
N GLU A 118 10.30 -13.65 -3.75
CA GLU A 118 10.15 -14.60 -4.86
C GLU A 118 10.92 -14.18 -6.12
N LEU A 119 11.04 -12.86 -6.35
CA LEU A 119 11.82 -12.29 -7.45
C LEU A 119 13.32 -12.13 -7.11
N GLY A 120 13.73 -12.49 -5.90
CA GLY A 120 15.12 -12.48 -5.45
C GLY A 120 15.66 -11.11 -5.06
N TYR A 121 14.80 -10.11 -4.86
CA TYR A 121 15.19 -8.72 -4.56
C TYR A 121 15.40 -8.47 -3.07
N ARG A 122 16.19 -7.43 -2.78
CA ARG A 122 16.27 -6.79 -1.46
C ARG A 122 15.17 -5.75 -1.35
N CYS A 123 14.57 -5.62 -0.17
CA CYS A 123 13.63 -4.54 0.13
C CYS A 123 14.10 -3.70 1.31
N VAL A 124 13.76 -2.42 1.30
CA VAL A 124 13.88 -1.53 2.45
C VAL A 124 12.58 -0.75 2.61
N VAL A 125 12.02 -0.79 3.81
CA VAL A 125 10.82 -0.02 4.14
C VAL A 125 11.22 1.21 4.93
N PHE A 126 10.83 2.37 4.43
CA PHE A 126 10.99 3.63 5.14
C PHE A 126 9.87 3.81 6.17
N ASN A 127 10.19 3.84 7.46
CA ASN A 127 9.21 4.17 8.48
C ASN A 127 9.24 5.68 8.79
N ASN A 128 8.07 6.31 8.70
CA ASN A 128 7.92 7.75 9.00
C ASN A 128 8.20 8.05 10.47
N ARG A 129 8.76 9.24 10.73
CA ARG A 129 9.11 9.70 12.09
C ARG A 129 7.91 9.61 13.04
N GLY A 130 8.10 9.03 14.21
CA GLY A 130 7.05 8.91 15.24
C GLY A 130 6.05 7.78 15.03
N VAL A 131 6.23 6.97 13.99
CA VAL A 131 5.47 5.75 13.71
C VAL A 131 6.39 4.54 13.97
N ALA A 132 5.84 3.34 14.15
CA ALA A 132 6.57 2.08 14.39
C ALA A 132 7.18 1.84 15.79
N GLY A 133 6.78 2.61 16.81
CA GLY A 133 7.16 2.36 18.22
C GLY A 133 8.48 3.01 18.63
N GLU A 134 8.99 3.94 17.84
CA GLU A 134 10.20 4.68 18.15
C GLU A 134 9.94 5.81 19.13
N ASN A 135 10.90 6.05 20.04
CA ASN A 135 10.84 7.18 20.95
C ASN A 135 10.91 8.49 20.15
N LEU A 136 9.81 9.26 20.18
CA LEU A 136 9.77 10.62 19.68
C LEU A 136 10.72 11.51 20.48
N LEU A 137 11.91 11.77 19.94
CA LEU A 137 12.79 12.82 20.43
C LEU A 137 12.42 14.15 19.74
N VAL A 138 11.25 14.69 20.04
CA VAL A 138 10.98 16.11 19.80
C VAL A 138 11.09 16.88 21.12
N SER A 139 11.64 18.09 21.02
CA SER A 139 12.43 18.79 22.03
C SER A 139 11.77 18.98 23.40
N LYS A 140 12.59 18.88 24.45
CA LYS A 140 12.41 19.69 25.66
C LYS A 140 12.23 21.15 25.22
N PHE A 141 11.03 21.68 25.39
CA PHE A 141 10.81 23.13 25.36
C PHE A 141 11.72 23.74 26.43
N LYS A 142 12.62 24.63 26.01
CA LYS A 142 13.42 25.45 26.91
C LYS A 142 12.66 26.73 27.21
#